data_AF-A2SDI8-F1
#
_entry.id   AF-A2SDI8-F1
#
_cell.length_a   1.000
_cell.length_b   1.000
_cell.length_c   1.000
_cell.angle_alpha   90.00
_cell.angle_beta   90.00
_cell.angle_gamma   90.00
#
_symmetry.space_group_name_H-M   'P 1'
#
loop_
_entity.id
_entity.type
_entity.pdbx_description
1 polymer ?
#
loop_
_entity_poly.entity_id
_entity_poly.type
_entity_poly.pdbx_seq_one_letter_code
_entity_poly.pdbx_strand_id
1 'polypeptide(L)'
;MLTLNKLLARGAGLAPALLKRAATVELDWDVRQKSRFDATDSQGRALGVFLPRGSVVRGGDVLVAEDGSLVRVIAAPQSVLVVRHCSEHGSAFDLLRAAYHLGNRHVPLELQPDRLQLEPDHVLADMLRAMHLIVSEAQAPFEPESGAYGEAAAHGHGHAGHDHAHDHDHGPAQASTPAPTPRGRPVGVAIKAAAPAPHVHGPGCGHDHDHGSGHHH
;
A
#
# COMPACT_ATOMS: atom_id res chain seq x y z
N MET A 1 -26.35 -11.05 13.31
CA MET A 1 -25.26 -10.18 12.82
C MET A 1 -24.03 -10.46 13.67
N LEU A 2 -22.87 -10.66 13.06
CA LEU A 2 -21.61 -10.90 13.76
C LEU A 2 -20.84 -9.59 13.92
N THR A 3 -20.40 -9.26 15.13
CA THR A 3 -19.55 -8.10 15.40
C THR A 3 -18.08 -8.50 15.28
N LEU A 4 -17.30 -7.80 14.45
CA LEU A 4 -15.87 -8.05 14.26
C LEU A 4 -15.07 -6.85 14.75
N ASN A 5 -14.26 -7.05 15.78
CA ASN A 5 -13.56 -5.98 16.48
C ASN A 5 -12.03 -6.17 16.51
N LYS A 6 -11.53 -7.24 15.90
CA LYS A 6 -10.10 -7.56 15.84
C LYS A 6 -9.69 -7.92 14.41
N LEU A 7 -8.50 -7.45 14.04
CA LEU A 7 -7.85 -7.70 12.76
C LEU A 7 -6.53 -8.43 13.01
N LEU A 8 -6.31 -9.53 12.30
CA LEU A 8 -5.05 -10.26 12.27
C LEU A 8 -4.40 -10.06 10.89
N ALA A 9 -3.28 -9.33 10.88
CA ALA A 9 -2.54 -9.04 9.65
C ALA A 9 -2.14 -10.34 8.94
N ARG A 10 -2.61 -10.53 7.71
CA ARG A 10 -2.39 -11.72 6.85
C ARG A 10 -2.66 -13.06 7.55
N GLY A 11 -3.51 -13.09 8.58
CA GLY A 11 -3.79 -14.28 9.37
C GLY A 11 -2.62 -14.74 10.26
N ALA A 12 -1.74 -13.83 10.66
CA ALA A 12 -0.58 -14.12 11.50
C ALA A 12 -0.95 -14.95 12.75
N GLY A 13 -0.20 -16.05 12.96
CA GLY A 13 -0.40 -16.97 14.07
C GLY A 13 -1.49 -18.03 13.87
N LEU A 14 -2.28 -17.97 12.79
CA LEU A 14 -3.30 -18.97 12.51
C LEU A 14 -2.73 -20.14 11.67
N ALA A 15 -3.17 -21.35 12.00
CA ALA A 15 -2.83 -22.53 11.20
C ALA A 15 -3.45 -22.42 9.78
N PRO A 16 -2.76 -22.87 8.72
CA PRO A 16 -3.28 -22.84 7.35
C PRO A 16 -4.65 -23.52 7.18
N ALA A 17 -4.92 -24.56 7.98
CA ALA A 17 -6.21 -25.25 7.98
C ALA A 17 -7.37 -24.37 8.46
N LEU A 18 -7.13 -23.46 9.41
CA LEU A 18 -8.12 -22.48 9.88
C LEU A 18 -8.38 -21.43 8.79
N LEU A 19 -7.32 -20.90 8.17
CA LEU A 19 -7.43 -19.92 7.09
C LEU A 19 -8.19 -20.46 5.88
N LYS A 20 -8.00 -21.74 5.54
CA LYS A 20 -8.70 -22.39 4.42
C LYS A 20 -10.20 -22.61 4.69
N ARG A 21 -10.60 -22.75 5.95
CA ARG A 21 -12.01 -22.98 6.36
C ARG A 21 -12.76 -21.69 6.70
N ALA A 22 -12.05 -20.59 6.97
CA ALA A 22 -12.64 -19.30 7.29
C ALA A 22 -13.57 -18.84 6.17
N ALA A 23 -14.68 -18.20 6.54
CA ALA A 23 -15.52 -17.49 5.57
C ALA A 23 -14.72 -16.34 4.94
N THR A 24 -15.10 -15.88 3.76
CA THR A 24 -14.46 -14.74 3.10
C THR A 24 -15.37 -13.55 3.02
N VAL A 25 -14.81 -12.35 2.95
CA VAL A 25 -15.53 -11.11 2.61
C VAL A 25 -14.74 -10.38 1.53
N GLU A 26 -15.40 -10.05 0.43
CA GLU A 26 -14.82 -9.28 -0.67
C GLU A 26 -15.14 -7.80 -0.46
N LEU A 27 -14.11 -6.97 -0.36
CA LEU A 27 -14.24 -5.54 -0.06
C LEU A 27 -13.39 -4.72 -1.02
N ASP A 28 -13.98 -3.69 -1.61
CA ASP A 28 -13.25 -2.68 -2.37
C ASP A 28 -12.36 -1.82 -1.46
N TRP A 29 -11.56 -0.94 -2.05
CA TRP A 29 -10.68 -0.04 -1.31
C TRP A 29 -11.45 0.94 -0.44
N ASP A 30 -12.57 1.46 -0.94
CA ASP A 30 -13.42 2.44 -0.24
C ASP A 30 -13.99 1.94 1.07
N VAL A 31 -14.32 0.66 1.15
CA VAL A 31 -14.74 0.03 2.40
C VAL A 31 -13.52 -0.33 3.27
N ARG A 32 -12.45 -0.86 2.68
CA ARG A 32 -11.25 -1.29 3.43
C ARG A 32 -10.50 -0.16 4.14
N GLN A 33 -10.63 1.08 3.67
CA GLN A 33 -10.06 2.25 4.34
C GLN A 33 -10.90 2.76 5.53
N LYS A 34 -12.11 2.23 5.75
CA LYS A 34 -12.97 2.61 6.87
C LYS A 34 -12.70 1.75 8.08
N SER A 35 -12.72 2.36 9.26
CA SER A 35 -12.64 1.64 10.54
C SER A 35 -13.97 1.01 10.98
N ARG A 36 -15.10 1.47 10.40
CA ARG A 36 -16.44 0.98 10.73
C ARG A 36 -17.27 0.86 9.46
N PHE A 37 -17.84 -0.32 9.24
CA PHE A 37 -18.69 -0.61 8.09
C PHE A 37 -19.47 -1.90 8.30
N ASP A 38 -20.57 -2.05 7.58
CA ASP A 38 -21.32 -3.30 7.48
C ASP A 38 -20.92 -4.06 6.21
N ALA A 39 -20.98 -5.38 6.26
CA ALA A 39 -20.70 -6.25 5.11
C ALA A 39 -21.50 -7.55 5.21
N THR A 40 -21.44 -8.37 4.16
CA THR A 40 -21.96 -9.74 4.17
C THR A 40 -20.84 -10.69 3.74
N ASP A 41 -20.64 -11.78 4.48
CA ASP A 41 -19.62 -12.75 4.14
C ASP A 41 -20.08 -13.78 3.08
N SER A 42 -19.16 -14.62 2.64
CA SER A 42 -19.39 -15.72 1.70
C SER A 42 -20.40 -16.77 2.16
N GLN A 43 -20.78 -16.77 3.44
CA GLN A 43 -21.78 -17.67 4.03
C GLN A 43 -23.15 -16.97 4.17
N GLY A 44 -23.30 -15.74 3.67
CA GLY A 44 -24.53 -14.96 3.76
C GLY A 44 -24.77 -14.34 5.14
N ARG A 45 -23.77 -14.33 6.03
CA ARG A 45 -23.89 -13.77 7.38
C ARG A 45 -23.65 -12.27 7.33
N ALA A 46 -24.54 -11.49 7.93
CA ALA A 46 -24.35 -10.06 8.13
C ALA A 46 -23.24 -9.79 9.16
N LEU A 47 -22.31 -8.92 8.79
CA LEU A 47 -21.14 -8.52 9.57
C LEU A 47 -21.23 -7.03 9.92
N GLY A 48 -20.90 -6.68 11.16
CA GLY A 48 -20.62 -5.30 11.58
C GLY A 48 -19.16 -5.18 12.02
N VAL A 49 -18.34 -4.42 11.30
CA VAL A 49 -16.91 -4.27 11.56
C VAL A 49 -16.65 -3.01 12.38
N PHE A 50 -15.90 -3.14 13.47
CA PHE A 50 -15.54 -2.06 14.41
C PHE A 50 -14.06 -2.13 14.79
N LEU A 51 -13.20 -1.56 13.96
CA LEU A 51 -11.75 -1.53 14.19
C LEU A 51 -11.31 -0.21 14.85
N PRO A 52 -10.11 -0.18 15.47
CA PRO A 52 -9.49 1.06 15.91
C PRO A 52 -9.39 2.09 14.77
N ARG A 53 -9.55 3.38 15.09
CA ARG A 53 -9.42 4.46 14.11
C ARG A 53 -8.05 4.40 13.43
N GLY A 54 -8.00 4.64 12.12
CA GLY A 54 -6.79 4.54 11.31
C GLY A 54 -6.43 3.11 10.89
N SER A 55 -7.19 2.09 11.31
CA SER A 55 -7.01 0.74 10.79
C SER A 55 -7.39 0.69 9.31
N VAL A 56 -6.51 0.10 8.50
CA VAL A 56 -6.74 -0.20 7.09
C VAL A 56 -6.74 -1.70 6.93
N VAL A 57 -7.75 -2.24 6.26
CA VAL A 57 -7.88 -3.67 6.02
C VAL A 57 -7.20 -4.03 4.71
N ARG A 58 -6.27 -5.00 4.71
CA ARG A 58 -5.62 -5.50 3.50
C ARG A 58 -6.21 -6.83 3.07
N GLY A 59 -6.13 -7.16 1.78
CA GLY A 59 -6.45 -8.48 1.27
C GLY A 59 -5.64 -9.55 2.02
N GLY A 60 -6.22 -10.69 2.33
CA GLY A 60 -5.59 -11.74 3.11
C GLY A 60 -5.55 -11.51 4.62
N ASP A 61 -5.87 -10.32 5.13
CA ASP A 61 -6.10 -10.13 6.56
C ASP A 61 -7.29 -10.96 7.05
N VAL A 62 -7.34 -11.22 8.35
CA VAL A 62 -8.42 -11.99 8.97
C VAL A 62 -9.09 -11.14 10.03
N LEU A 63 -10.37 -10.85 9.82
CA LEU A 63 -11.25 -10.27 10.81
C LEU A 63 -11.73 -11.38 11.76
N VAL A 64 -11.73 -11.10 13.05
CA VAL A 64 -12.18 -12.03 14.10
C VAL A 64 -13.44 -11.47 14.72
N ALA A 65 -14.50 -12.26 14.69
CA ALA A 65 -15.76 -11.95 15.34
C ALA A 65 -15.72 -12.27 16.85
N GLU A 66 -16.65 -11.69 17.61
CA GLU A 66 -16.78 -11.91 19.05
C GLU A 66 -17.05 -13.38 19.44
N ASP A 67 -17.70 -14.14 18.55
CA ASP A 67 -17.93 -15.58 18.73
C ASP A 67 -16.71 -16.45 18.36
N GLY A 68 -15.60 -15.83 17.94
CA GLY A 68 -14.39 -16.50 17.46
C GLY A 68 -14.42 -16.89 15.98
N SER A 69 -15.50 -16.60 15.25
CA SER A 69 -15.55 -16.81 13.80
C SER A 69 -14.46 -16.03 13.10
N LEU A 70 -13.79 -16.67 12.14
CA LEU A 70 -12.76 -16.06 11.30
C LEU A 70 -13.36 -15.69 9.95
N VAL A 71 -13.12 -14.45 9.51
CA VAL A 71 -13.50 -13.96 8.19
C VAL A 71 -12.27 -13.40 7.49
N ARG A 72 -11.82 -14.08 6.44
CA ARG A 72 -10.67 -13.67 5.63
C ARG A 72 -11.09 -12.62 4.61
N VAL A 73 -10.35 -11.53 4.54
CA VAL A 73 -10.62 -10.44 3.61
C VAL A 73 -10.02 -10.76 2.26
N ILE A 74 -10.75 -10.45 1.21
CA ILE A 74 -10.29 -10.48 -0.18
C ILE A 74 -10.44 -9.06 -0.71
N ALA A 75 -9.38 -8.53 -1.32
CA ALA A 75 -9.47 -7.26 -2.03
C ALA A 75 -10.31 -7.49 -3.29
N ALA A 76 -11.51 -6.92 -3.32
CA ALA A 76 -12.44 -7.07 -4.43
C ALA A 76 -11.86 -6.40 -5.69
N PRO A 77 -12.02 -7.00 -6.88
CA PRO A 77 -11.78 -6.29 -8.13
C PRO A 77 -12.66 -5.04 -8.20
N GLN A 78 -12.05 -3.90 -8.51
CA GLN A 78 -12.73 -2.62 -8.71
C GLN A 78 -12.20 -1.93 -9.96
N SER A 79 -12.94 -0.92 -10.44
CA SER A 79 -12.48 -0.10 -11.56
C SER A 79 -11.23 0.67 -11.15
N VAL A 80 -10.17 0.55 -11.94
CA VAL A 80 -8.88 1.20 -11.74
C VAL A 80 -8.32 1.67 -13.08
N LEU A 81 -7.45 2.67 -13.03
CA LEU A 81 -6.54 3.00 -14.11
C LEU A 81 -5.22 2.25 -13.89
N VAL A 82 -4.74 1.59 -14.94
CA VAL A 82 -3.43 0.98 -15.01
C VAL A 82 -2.55 1.84 -15.91
N VAL A 83 -1.44 2.30 -15.35
CA VAL A 83 -0.49 3.21 -16.00
C VAL A 83 0.80 2.47 -16.29
N ARG A 84 1.19 2.44 -17.56
CA ARG A 84 2.45 1.83 -18.03
C ARG A 84 3.26 2.85 -18.81
N HIS A 85 4.57 2.68 -18.83
CA HIS A 85 5.41 3.46 -19.73
C HIS A 85 5.18 3.04 -21.18
N CYS A 86 5.34 3.97 -22.11
CA CYS A 86 5.37 3.64 -23.54
C CYS A 86 6.74 3.02 -23.88
N SER A 87 6.76 1.82 -24.44
CA SER A 87 8.00 1.14 -24.85
C SER A 87 8.68 1.76 -26.08
N GLU A 88 7.95 2.55 -26.87
CA GLU A 88 8.46 3.18 -28.09
C GLU A 88 9.04 4.58 -27.83
N HIS A 89 8.38 5.36 -26.98
CA HIS A 89 8.70 6.78 -26.76
C HIS A 89 9.18 7.11 -25.35
N GLY A 90 9.00 6.19 -24.40
CA GLY A 90 9.25 6.42 -22.98
C GLY A 90 10.19 5.39 -22.37
N SER A 91 10.34 5.49 -21.06
CA SER A 91 11.16 4.59 -20.27
C SER A 91 10.48 4.26 -18.95
N ALA A 92 10.95 3.22 -18.26
CA ALA A 92 10.47 2.92 -16.90
C ALA A 92 10.64 4.11 -15.93
N PHE A 93 11.57 5.04 -16.20
CA PHE A 93 11.76 6.25 -15.41
C PHE A 93 10.55 7.20 -15.46
N ASP A 94 9.74 7.17 -16.53
CA ASP A 94 8.55 8.01 -16.63
C ASP A 94 7.45 7.59 -15.64
N LEU A 95 7.41 6.31 -15.23
CA LEU A 95 6.56 5.85 -14.14
C LEU A 95 7.00 6.45 -12.80
N LEU A 96 8.30 6.61 -12.56
CA LEU A 96 8.80 7.28 -11.34
C LEU A 96 8.39 8.76 -11.32
N ARG A 97 8.48 9.45 -12.47
CA ARG A 97 8.00 10.84 -12.61
C ARG A 97 6.50 10.95 -12.37
N ALA A 98 5.72 10.00 -12.89
CA ALA A 98 4.29 9.93 -12.67
C ALA A 98 3.94 9.73 -11.19
N ALA A 99 4.59 8.76 -10.53
CA ALA A 99 4.41 8.50 -9.11
C ALA A 99 4.73 9.73 -8.25
N TYR A 100 5.78 10.48 -8.61
CA TYR A 100 6.11 11.76 -7.95
C TYR A 100 4.98 12.78 -8.08
N HIS A 101 4.44 13.00 -9.28
CA HIS A 101 3.36 13.96 -9.51
C HIS A 101 2.02 13.55 -8.86
N LEU A 102 1.72 12.25 -8.83
CA LEU A 102 0.53 11.69 -8.18
C LEU A 102 0.64 11.76 -6.65
N GLY A 103 1.83 11.45 -6.10
CA GLY A 103 2.11 11.58 -4.67
C GLY A 103 1.97 13.03 -4.17
N ASN A 104 2.45 14.01 -4.95
CA ASN A 104 2.27 15.44 -4.65
C ASN A 104 0.80 15.89 -4.67
N ARG A 105 -0.10 15.09 -5.25
CA ARG A 105 -1.54 15.33 -5.28
C ARG A 105 -2.29 14.47 -4.25
N HIS A 106 -1.56 13.74 -3.39
CA HIS A 106 -2.12 12.83 -2.39
C HIS A 106 -3.06 11.76 -2.98
N VAL A 107 -2.79 11.32 -4.21
CA VAL A 107 -3.58 10.28 -4.87
C VAL A 107 -3.20 8.91 -4.27
N PRO A 108 -4.17 8.10 -3.78
CA PRO A 108 -3.91 6.71 -3.43
C PRO A 108 -3.32 5.96 -4.62
N LEU A 109 -2.17 5.32 -4.42
CA LEU A 109 -1.40 4.74 -5.51
C LEU A 109 -0.87 3.37 -5.12
N GLU A 110 -1.18 2.36 -5.94
CA GLU A 110 -0.52 1.06 -5.85
C GLU A 110 0.68 1.06 -6.79
N LEU A 111 1.83 0.68 -6.25
CA LEU A 111 3.11 0.69 -6.95
C LEU A 111 3.51 -0.72 -7.32
N GLN A 112 3.79 -0.94 -8.60
CA GLN A 112 4.44 -2.16 -9.08
C GLN A 112 5.62 -1.80 -9.98
N PRO A 113 6.64 -2.69 -10.12
CA PRO A 113 7.84 -2.36 -10.90
C PRO A 113 7.56 -1.93 -12.35
N ASP A 114 6.47 -2.43 -12.94
CA ASP A 114 6.14 -2.27 -14.35
C ASP A 114 4.90 -1.39 -14.61
N ARG A 115 4.20 -0.96 -13.54
CA ARG A 115 2.97 -0.17 -13.65
C ARG A 115 2.63 0.56 -12.35
N LEU A 116 1.83 1.62 -12.50
CA LEU A 116 1.10 2.23 -11.40
C LEU A 116 -0.38 1.88 -11.53
N GLN A 117 -1.08 1.83 -10.41
CA GLN A 117 -2.53 1.66 -10.39
C GLN A 117 -3.16 2.69 -9.45
N LEU A 118 -4.27 3.29 -9.89
CA LEU A 118 -5.01 4.33 -9.17
C LEU A 118 -6.50 4.23 -9.48
N GLU A 119 -7.34 4.93 -8.73
CA GLU A 119 -8.77 5.00 -9.00
C GLU A 119 -9.07 5.84 -10.27
N PRO A 120 -10.21 5.61 -10.94
CA PRO A 120 -10.60 6.33 -12.14
C PRO A 120 -10.78 7.83 -11.89
N ASP A 121 -9.91 8.64 -12.50
CA ASP A 121 -10.02 10.09 -12.56
C ASP A 121 -9.57 10.56 -13.95
N HIS A 122 -10.49 11.18 -14.68
CA HIS A 122 -10.23 11.65 -16.05
C HIS A 122 -9.15 12.75 -16.10
N VAL A 123 -9.08 13.64 -15.11
CA VAL A 123 -8.08 14.72 -15.06
C VAL A 123 -6.70 14.14 -14.85
N LEU A 124 -6.58 13.16 -13.95
CA LEU A 124 -5.31 12.45 -13.74
C LEU A 124 -4.94 11.61 -14.96
N ALA A 125 -5.90 10.94 -15.59
CA ALA A 125 -5.66 10.18 -16.81
C ALA A 125 -5.10 11.08 -17.93
N ASP A 126 -5.67 12.27 -18.14
CA ASP A 126 -5.21 13.21 -19.16
C ASP A 126 -3.81 13.77 -18.84
N MET A 127 -3.54 14.09 -17.57
CA MET A 127 -2.19 14.47 -17.12
C MET A 127 -1.16 13.37 -17.44
N LEU A 128 -1.49 12.10 -17.14
CA LEU A 128 -0.59 10.97 -17.37
C LEU A 128 -0.39 10.70 -18.87
N ARG A 129 -1.43 10.82 -19.69
CA ARG A 129 -1.33 10.72 -21.15
C ARG A 129 -0.47 11.84 -21.72
N ALA A 130 -0.56 13.06 -21.20
CA ALA A 130 0.30 14.18 -21.59
C ALA A 130 1.78 13.95 -21.23
N MET A 131 2.06 13.05 -20.28
CA MET A 131 3.41 12.55 -19.98
C MET A 131 3.84 11.37 -20.87
N HIS A 132 3.09 11.07 -21.94
CA HIS A 132 3.32 9.93 -22.86
C HIS A 132 3.22 8.55 -22.19
N LEU A 133 2.46 8.44 -21.10
CA LEU A 133 2.17 7.16 -20.47
C LEU A 133 0.94 6.51 -21.10
N ILE A 134 0.94 5.19 -21.13
CA ILE A 134 -0.20 4.38 -21.54
C ILE A 134 -1.12 4.23 -20.33
N VAL A 135 -2.34 4.76 -20.44
CA VAL A 135 -3.37 4.67 -19.40
C VAL A 135 -4.53 3.83 -19.91
N SER A 136 -4.81 2.71 -19.24
CA SER A 136 -5.88 1.78 -19.57
C SER A 136 -6.77 1.50 -18.37
N GLU A 137 -8.08 1.34 -18.57
CA GLU A 137 -8.99 0.89 -17.52
C GLU A 137 -8.93 -0.62 -17.32
N ALA A 138 -9.06 -1.07 -16.07
CA ALA A 138 -9.16 -2.48 -15.72
C ALA A 138 -10.08 -2.71 -14.52
N GLN A 139 -10.53 -3.95 -14.34
CA GLN A 139 -11.12 -4.43 -13.09
C GLN A 139 -10.07 -5.25 -12.36
N ALA A 140 -9.52 -4.71 -11.27
CA ALA A 140 -8.45 -5.35 -10.52
C ALA A 140 -8.56 -5.05 -9.03
N PRO A 141 -8.05 -5.94 -8.16
CA PRO A 141 -7.83 -5.59 -6.75
C PRO A 141 -6.92 -4.37 -6.65
N PHE A 142 -7.22 -3.49 -5.70
CA PHE A 142 -6.44 -2.26 -5.51
C PHE A 142 -5.87 -2.19 -4.10
N GLU A 143 -4.54 -2.23 -3.98
CA GLU A 143 -3.81 -2.20 -2.71
C GLU A 143 -2.85 -1.01 -2.69
N PRO A 144 -3.37 0.23 -2.57
CA PRO A 144 -2.52 1.40 -2.55
C PRO A 144 -1.61 1.39 -1.32
N GLU A 145 -0.40 1.89 -1.53
CA GLU A 145 0.63 2.02 -0.50
C GLU A 145 0.09 2.85 0.67
N SER A 146 0.38 2.40 1.90
CA SER A 146 0.10 3.20 3.08
C SER A 146 0.95 4.48 3.02
N GLY A 147 0.34 5.65 3.23
CA GLY A 147 1.12 6.87 3.41
C GLY A 147 2.11 6.73 4.58
N ALA A 148 3.24 7.43 4.52
CA ALA A 148 4.34 7.31 5.49
C ALA A 148 3.95 7.54 6.97
N TYR A 149 2.78 8.13 7.23
CA TYR A 149 2.26 8.42 8.56
C TYR A 149 1.22 7.42 9.06
N GLY A 150 0.71 6.54 8.21
CA GLY A 150 -0.38 5.63 8.55
C GLY A 150 0.02 4.45 9.44
N GLU A 151 1.22 3.90 9.24
CA GLU A 151 1.67 2.72 10.01
C GLU A 151 2.01 3.05 11.47
N ALA A 152 2.41 4.29 11.76
CA ALA A 152 2.73 4.73 13.12
C ALA A 152 1.51 4.70 14.06
N ALA A 153 0.28 4.77 13.54
CA ALA A 153 -0.93 4.75 14.36
C ALA A 153 -1.31 3.34 14.86
N ALA A 154 -0.79 2.27 14.24
CA ALA A 154 -1.06 0.89 14.64
C ALA A 154 -0.20 0.42 15.84
N HIS A 155 0.78 1.22 16.27
CA HIS A 155 1.49 1.01 17.53
C HIS A 155 1.00 2.04 18.54
N GLY A 156 -0.07 1.68 19.24
CA GLY A 156 -0.61 2.46 20.36
C GLY A 156 0.44 2.60 21.46
N HIS A 157 1.21 3.68 21.43
CA HIS A 157 1.82 4.24 22.62
C HIS A 157 0.68 4.80 23.47
N GLY A 158 0.16 3.96 24.37
CA GLY A 158 -0.63 4.39 25.49
C GLY A 158 0.21 5.31 26.36
N HIS A 159 0.14 6.62 26.09
CA HIS A 159 0.58 7.63 27.05
C HIS A 159 -0.39 7.59 28.21
N ALA A 160 -0.01 6.84 29.25
CA ALA A 160 -0.55 6.99 30.59
C ALA A 160 -0.47 8.48 30.96
N GLY A 161 -1.63 9.06 31.28
CA GLY A 161 -1.74 10.45 31.71
C GLY A 161 -0.86 10.70 32.93
N HIS A 162 0.18 11.51 32.75
CA HIS A 162 0.78 12.26 33.84
C HIS A 162 0.05 13.59 33.92
N ASP A 163 -0.98 13.63 34.78
CA ASP A 163 -1.55 14.86 35.31
C ASP A 163 -0.47 15.55 36.15
N HIS A 164 0.21 16.52 35.57
CA HIS A 164 1.00 17.50 36.32
C HIS A 164 0.16 18.76 36.50
N ALA A 165 -0.47 18.85 37.68
CA ALA A 165 -0.94 20.11 38.23
C ALA A 165 0.28 21.01 38.48
N HIS A 166 0.38 22.11 37.75
CA HIS A 166 1.33 23.18 38.04
C HIS A 166 0.55 24.46 38.33
N ASP A 167 0.68 24.90 39.59
CA ASP A 167 0.24 26.18 40.09
C ASP A 167 0.80 27.34 39.25
N HIS A 168 -0.06 28.34 39.05
CA HIS A 168 0.24 29.56 38.33
C HIS A 168 1.12 30.50 39.15
N ASP A 169 2.32 30.81 38.63
CA ASP A 169 3.03 32.04 38.98
C ASP A 169 3.41 32.80 37.69
N HIS A 170 3.05 34.07 37.63
CA HIS A 170 3.14 34.92 36.45
C HIS A 170 4.45 35.73 36.46
N GLY A 171 5.45 35.27 35.70
CA GLY A 171 6.65 36.04 35.37
C GLY A 171 6.85 36.16 33.85
N PRO A 172 7.24 37.33 33.30
CA PRO A 172 7.37 37.51 31.86
C PRO A 172 8.73 37.02 31.32
N ALA A 173 8.72 36.61 30.05
CA ALA A 173 9.86 36.41 29.15
C ALA A 173 10.70 35.12 29.29
N GLN A 174 10.61 34.25 28.27
CA GLN A 174 11.66 34.07 27.25
C GLN A 174 11.18 33.09 26.16
N ALA A 175 11.34 33.48 24.90
CA ALA A 175 10.96 32.68 23.73
C ALA A 175 11.92 31.50 23.55
N SER A 176 11.47 30.29 23.88
CA SER A 176 12.17 29.05 23.59
C SER A 176 11.70 28.48 22.25
N THR A 177 12.60 28.43 21.27
CA THR A 177 12.40 27.75 19.98
C THR A 177 12.19 26.25 20.20
N PRO A 178 11.21 25.61 19.54
CA PRO A 178 11.03 24.17 19.62
C PRO A 178 12.14 23.46 18.83
N ALA A 179 12.73 22.43 19.42
CA ALA A 179 13.70 21.55 18.78
C ALA A 179 13.05 20.76 17.61
N PRO A 180 13.80 20.44 16.54
CA PRO A 180 13.26 19.67 15.43
C PRO A 180 12.96 18.23 15.86
N THR A 181 11.78 17.74 15.51
CA THR A 181 11.39 16.33 15.68
C THR A 181 12.27 15.42 14.81
N PRO A 182 12.73 14.26 15.33
CA PRO A 182 13.55 13.34 14.56
C PRO A 182 12.73 12.74 13.40
N ARG A 183 13.25 12.82 12.17
CA ARG A 183 12.67 12.15 11.01
C ARG A 183 12.79 10.64 11.18
N GLY A 184 11.65 9.93 11.17
CA GLY A 184 11.61 8.47 11.20
C GLY A 184 12.38 7.86 10.02
N ARG A 185 13.05 6.73 10.25
CA ARG A 185 13.70 5.93 9.20
C ARG A 185 12.62 5.41 8.21
N PRO A 186 12.83 5.50 6.88
CA PRO A 186 11.95 4.83 5.94
C PRO A 186 12.07 3.32 6.11
N VAL A 187 10.94 2.64 6.35
CA VAL A 187 10.83 1.18 6.34
C VAL A 187 10.42 0.78 4.92
N GLY A 188 11.27 0.03 4.22
CA GLY A 188 10.98 -0.47 2.88
C GLY A 188 9.96 -1.60 2.93
N VAL A 189 8.83 -1.44 2.22
CA VAL A 189 7.86 -2.51 1.99
C VAL A 189 8.39 -3.41 0.87
N ALA A 190 8.42 -4.72 1.14
CA ALA A 190 8.96 -5.73 0.23
C ALA A 190 8.08 -5.88 -1.01
N ILE A 191 8.60 -5.43 -2.15
CA ILE A 191 8.02 -5.69 -3.48
C ILE A 191 8.14 -7.19 -3.74
N LYS A 192 7.01 -7.89 -3.95
CA LYS A 192 7.04 -9.24 -4.56
C LYS A 192 7.51 -9.10 -6.00
N ALA A 193 8.81 -9.25 -6.22
CA ALA A 193 9.34 -9.48 -7.56
C ALA A 193 8.76 -10.80 -8.10
N ALA A 194 8.14 -10.75 -9.27
CA ALA A 194 7.90 -11.97 -10.04
C ALA A 194 9.25 -12.63 -10.34
N ALA A 195 9.33 -13.96 -10.24
CA ALA A 195 10.55 -14.69 -10.54
C ALA A 195 11.06 -14.32 -11.95
N PRO A 196 12.38 -14.10 -12.13
CA PRO A 196 12.92 -13.79 -13.45
C PRO A 196 12.65 -14.96 -14.40
N ALA A 197 11.98 -14.67 -15.53
CA ALA A 197 11.90 -15.64 -16.62
C ALA A 197 13.31 -15.86 -17.19
N PRO A 198 13.77 -17.10 -17.37
CA PRO A 198 15.03 -17.36 -18.04
C PRO A 198 14.92 -16.87 -19.49
N HIS A 199 15.78 -15.93 -19.89
CA HIS A 199 15.93 -15.57 -21.29
C HIS A 199 16.98 -16.49 -21.91
N VAL A 200 16.71 -16.94 -23.12
CA VAL A 200 17.61 -17.79 -23.91
C VAL A 200 18.47 -16.88 -24.76
N HIS A 201 19.79 -17.00 -24.65
CA HIS A 201 20.70 -16.38 -25.61
C HIS A 201 20.49 -17.03 -26.98
N GLY A 202 19.93 -16.27 -27.92
CA GLY A 202 19.79 -16.71 -29.31
C GLY A 202 21.16 -16.82 -30.00
N PRO A 203 21.29 -17.62 -31.07
CA PRO A 203 22.53 -17.71 -31.85
C PRO A 203 22.78 -16.35 -32.53
N GLY A 204 23.63 -15.51 -31.93
CA GLY A 204 23.86 -14.14 -32.40
C GLY A 204 24.22 -13.11 -31.33
N CYS A 205 24.30 -13.48 -30.05
CA CYS A 205 24.79 -12.59 -29.00
C CYS A 205 26.32 -12.40 -29.11
N GLY A 206 26.75 -11.51 -30.01
CA GLY A 206 28.15 -11.13 -30.19
C GLY A 206 28.66 -10.29 -29.02
N HIS A 207 29.39 -10.91 -28.11
CA HIS A 207 30.29 -10.23 -27.18
C HIS A 207 31.72 -10.67 -27.48
N ASP A 208 32.26 -10.15 -28.59
CA ASP A 208 33.69 -10.15 -28.85
C ASP A 208 34.35 -9.13 -27.92
N HIS A 209 35.15 -9.61 -26.96
CA HIS A 209 36.09 -8.78 -26.22
C HIS A 209 37.44 -8.85 -26.92
N ASP A 210 37.70 -7.85 -27.77
CA ASP A 210 38.99 -7.57 -28.39
C ASP A 210 39.99 -7.08 -27.32
N HIS A 211 41.16 -7.72 -27.26
CA HIS A 211 42.31 -7.28 -26.46
C HIS A 211 43.45 -6.92 -27.41
N GLY A 212 43.33 -5.75 -28.04
CA GLY A 212 44.36 -5.14 -28.88
C GLY A 212 44.97 -3.89 -28.25
N SER A 213 46.14 -4.04 -27.61
CA SER A 213 47.16 -2.99 -27.44
C SER A 213 48.48 -3.73 -27.18
N GLY A 214 49.39 -3.90 -28.13
CA GLY A 214 49.97 -2.88 -29.00
C GLY A 214 51.14 -2.22 -28.26
N HIS A 215 52.37 -2.72 -28.46
CA HIS A 215 53.62 -1.98 -28.64
C HIS A 215 54.84 -2.93 -28.49
N HIS A 216 55.44 -3.28 -29.63
CA HIS A 216 56.76 -3.87 -29.77
C HIS A 216 57.82 -2.75 -29.88
N HIS A 217 58.93 -2.93 -29.20
CA HIS A 217 60.28 -2.62 -29.70
C HIS A 217 61.19 -3.79 -29.33
#